data_AF-A0A1I1AQX2-F1
#
_entry.id   AF-A0A1I1AQX2-F1
#
_cell.length_a   1.000
_cell.length_b   1.000
_cell.length_c   1.000
_cell.angle_alpha   90.00
_cell.angle_beta   90.00
_cell.angle_gamma   90.00
#
_symmetry.space_group_name_H-M   'P 1'
#
loop_
_entity.id
_entity.type
_entity.pdbx_description
1 polymer ?
#
loop_
_entity_poly.entity_id
_entity_poly.type
_entity_poly.pdbx_seq_one_letter_code
_entity_poly.pdbx_strand_id
1 'polypeptide(L)'
;MTIADLLTHHGHKKPRWVDVDGRMLFSAPAATSGALALKPHTFHSGEDPVDSPDPGVARSLTAANLPWWSNPDDLEPHRAAMAAHFPGFTYFEPDEDRGPAWIGVLDSGRGRFRIGVVLRRDRGLPFVTVLNTKIGKNTRYGWTSPSHAYISGNPCIADQDDWNPDEDMVATAVAWTAHWLAAYTEWRITNRWPIEGFHPNVAA
;
A
#
# COMPACT_ATOMS: atom_id res chain seq x y z
N MET A 1 -18.61 -11.54 -14.51
CA MET A 1 -17.90 -12.50 -13.65
C MET A 1 -16.63 -11.83 -13.23
N THR A 2 -16.45 -11.60 -11.93
CA THR A 2 -15.27 -10.92 -11.41
C THR A 2 -14.09 -11.88 -11.32
N ILE A 3 -12.87 -11.37 -11.20
CA ILE A 3 -11.70 -12.20 -10.84
C ILE A 3 -11.96 -13.00 -9.56
N ALA A 4 -12.61 -12.40 -8.56
CA ALA A 4 -12.97 -13.08 -7.32
C ALA A 4 -13.96 -14.25 -7.56
N ASP A 5 -14.94 -14.07 -8.46
CA ASP A 5 -15.89 -15.13 -8.83
C ASP A 5 -15.18 -16.30 -9.56
N LEU A 6 -14.28 -15.96 -10.50
CA LEU A 6 -13.52 -16.95 -11.25
C LEU A 6 -12.57 -17.75 -10.35
N LEU A 7 -11.88 -17.08 -9.42
CA LEU A 7 -10.95 -17.70 -8.48
C LEU A 7 -11.68 -18.57 -7.46
N THR A 8 -12.82 -18.10 -6.95
CA THR A 8 -13.69 -18.88 -6.07
C THR A 8 -14.19 -20.13 -6.77
N HIS A 9 -14.59 -20.02 -8.04
CA HIS A 9 -14.99 -21.15 -8.88
C HIS A 9 -13.86 -22.19 -9.04
N HIS A 10 -12.59 -21.77 -9.05
CA HIS A 10 -11.42 -22.66 -9.10
C HIS A 10 -10.81 -23.01 -7.73
N GLY A 11 -11.53 -22.77 -6.62
CA GLY A 11 -11.11 -23.16 -5.28
C GLY A 11 -10.10 -22.22 -4.60
N HIS A 12 -9.72 -21.12 -5.24
CA HIS A 12 -8.86 -20.09 -4.65
C HIS A 12 -9.72 -19.09 -3.89
N LYS A 13 -9.64 -19.12 -2.55
CA LYS A 13 -10.58 -18.34 -1.73
C LYS A 13 -10.26 -16.85 -1.65
N LYS A 14 -8.98 -16.43 -1.61
CA LYS A 14 -8.52 -15.02 -1.55
C LYS A 14 -7.05 -14.93 -1.99
N PRO A 15 -6.57 -13.79 -2.53
CA PRO A 15 -5.14 -13.56 -2.70
C PRO A 15 -4.45 -13.62 -1.33
N ARG A 16 -3.22 -14.15 -1.29
CA ARG A 16 -2.51 -14.42 -0.04
C ARG A 16 -1.06 -13.94 -0.05
N TRP A 17 -0.50 -13.72 -1.24
CA TRP A 17 0.84 -13.18 -1.40
C TRP A 17 0.88 -12.15 -2.52
N VAL A 18 1.93 -11.36 -2.53
CA VAL A 18 2.28 -10.41 -3.59
C VAL A 18 3.70 -10.75 -4.04
N ASP A 19 3.91 -10.92 -5.34
CA ASP A 19 5.27 -11.12 -5.88
C ASP A 19 6.08 -9.81 -5.91
N VAL A 20 7.35 -9.90 -6.30
CA VAL A 20 8.28 -8.77 -6.31
C VAL A 20 7.90 -7.64 -7.29
N ASP A 21 7.04 -7.95 -8.27
CA ASP A 21 6.54 -6.98 -9.25
C ASP A 21 5.18 -6.39 -8.83
N GLY A 22 4.56 -6.86 -7.75
CA GLY A 22 3.25 -6.41 -7.29
C GLY A 22 2.06 -7.22 -7.79
N ARG A 23 2.27 -8.43 -8.33
CA ARG A 23 1.16 -9.30 -8.77
C ARG A 23 0.63 -10.11 -7.60
N MET A 24 -0.70 -10.21 -7.53
CA MET A 24 -1.36 -11.04 -6.53
C MET A 24 -1.15 -12.53 -6.84
N LEU A 25 -0.70 -13.28 -5.84
CA LEU A 25 -0.56 -14.73 -5.88
C LEU A 25 -1.59 -15.38 -4.95
N PHE A 26 -2.13 -16.52 -5.41
CA PHE A 26 -3.19 -17.26 -4.73
C PHE A 26 -2.72 -18.57 -4.10
N SER A 27 -1.49 -18.97 -4.41
CA SER A 27 -0.83 -20.18 -3.91
C SER A 27 0.53 -19.81 -3.34
N ALA A 28 0.99 -20.59 -2.36
CA ALA A 28 2.26 -20.32 -1.70
C ALA A 28 3.39 -20.38 -2.74
N PRO A 29 4.18 -19.31 -2.87
CA PRO A 29 5.28 -19.28 -3.81
C PRO A 29 6.48 -20.05 -3.25
N ALA A 30 7.49 -20.29 -4.09
CA ALA A 30 8.75 -20.84 -3.62
C ALA A 30 9.38 -19.91 -2.56
N ALA A 31 10.03 -20.49 -1.55
CA ALA A 31 10.62 -19.74 -0.44
C ALA A 31 11.63 -18.67 -0.88
N THR A 32 12.27 -18.86 -2.03
CA THR A 32 13.29 -17.95 -2.59
C THR A 32 12.72 -16.88 -3.52
N SER A 33 11.40 -16.78 -3.66
CA SER A 33 10.75 -15.90 -4.66
C SER A 33 10.76 -14.41 -4.29
N GLY A 34 11.05 -14.07 -3.04
CA GLY A 34 10.87 -12.70 -2.52
C GLY A 34 9.42 -12.28 -2.33
N ALA A 35 8.45 -13.16 -2.64
CA ALA A 35 7.04 -12.84 -2.47
C ALA A 35 6.66 -12.62 -1.00
N LEU A 36 5.86 -11.59 -0.75
CA LEU A 36 5.44 -11.18 0.58
C LEU A 36 4.03 -11.70 0.87
N ALA A 37 3.83 -12.31 2.04
CA ALA A 37 2.50 -12.67 2.50
C ALA A 37 1.68 -11.41 2.81
N LEU A 38 0.42 -11.40 2.36
CA LEU A 38 -0.48 -10.28 2.59
C LEU A 38 -0.91 -10.29 4.06
N LYS A 39 -0.57 -9.24 4.81
CA LYS A 39 -1.08 -9.05 6.17
C LYS A 39 -2.55 -8.58 6.15
N PRO A 40 -3.34 -8.88 7.20
CA PRO A 40 -4.71 -8.41 7.31
C PRO A 40 -4.80 -6.89 7.16
N HIS A 41 -5.81 -6.40 6.44
CA HIS A 41 -6.11 -4.98 6.28
C HIS A 41 -7.51 -4.78 5.70
N THR A 42 -8.04 -3.58 5.88
CA THR A 42 -9.36 -3.15 5.43
C THR A 42 -9.21 -1.89 4.58
N PHE A 43 -9.76 -1.89 3.38
CA PHE A 43 -9.85 -0.67 2.60
C PHE A 43 -10.97 0.21 3.16
N HIS A 44 -10.72 1.51 3.24
CA HIS A 44 -11.73 2.49 3.61
C HIS A 44 -11.81 3.63 2.59
N SER A 45 -12.59 4.66 2.89
CA SER A 45 -12.57 5.94 2.19
C SER A 45 -12.67 7.07 3.22
N GLY A 46 -12.58 8.31 2.75
CA GLY A 46 -12.75 9.49 3.59
C GLY A 46 -11.60 10.46 3.47
N GLU A 47 -11.36 11.19 4.55
CA GLU A 47 -10.28 12.17 4.63
C GLU A 47 -8.91 11.47 4.60
N ASP A 48 -7.95 12.12 3.93
CA ASP A 48 -6.56 11.71 4.01
C ASP A 48 -6.08 11.80 5.46
N PRO A 49 -5.30 10.81 5.93
CA PRO A 49 -4.71 10.91 7.25
C PRO A 49 -3.73 12.09 7.30
N VAL A 50 -3.59 12.70 8.47
CA VAL A 50 -2.71 13.86 8.67
C VAL A 50 -1.36 13.41 9.20
N ASP A 51 -0.27 13.83 8.57
CA ASP A 51 1.09 13.69 9.11
C ASP A 51 1.26 14.65 10.27
N SER A 52 0.82 14.24 11.45
CA SER A 52 1.01 15.06 12.65
C SER A 52 2.40 14.78 13.21
N PRO A 53 3.22 15.81 13.51
CA PRO A 53 4.38 15.57 14.35
C PRO A 53 3.90 15.07 15.72
N ASP A 54 4.74 14.30 16.41
CA ASP A 54 4.47 13.90 17.80
C ASP A 54 4.06 15.12 18.64
N PRO A 55 3.05 15.02 19.53
CA PRO A 55 2.61 16.14 20.35
C PRO A 55 3.79 16.70 21.17
N GLY A 56 4.26 17.90 20.84
CA GLY A 56 5.38 18.57 21.51
C GLY A 56 6.67 18.70 20.68
N VAL A 57 6.71 18.12 19.48
CA VAL A 57 7.84 18.26 18.56
C VAL A 57 7.67 19.54 17.71
N ALA A 58 8.53 20.53 17.94
CA ALA A 58 8.57 21.74 17.12
C ALA A 58 8.82 21.39 15.64
N ARG A 59 8.17 22.09 14.69
CA ARG A 59 8.42 21.95 13.23
C ARG A 59 9.89 22.14 12.84
N SER A 60 10.67 22.83 13.68
CA SER A 60 12.11 22.98 13.51
C SER A 60 12.82 21.73 14.03
N LEU A 61 13.47 21.00 13.13
CA LEU A 61 14.33 19.88 13.49
C LEU A 61 15.48 20.38 14.38
N THR A 62 15.55 19.84 15.59
CA THR A 62 16.71 20.01 16.48
C THR A 62 17.21 18.62 16.87
N ALA A 63 18.43 18.51 17.40
CA ALA A 63 18.96 17.23 17.88
C ALA A 63 18.04 16.54 18.91
N ALA A 64 17.19 17.30 19.61
CA ALA A 64 16.23 16.78 20.59
C ALA A 64 14.91 16.27 19.95
N ASN A 65 14.68 16.56 18.67
CA ASN A 65 13.39 16.39 17.97
C ASN A 65 13.59 15.83 16.55
N LEU A 66 14.65 15.05 16.35
CA LEU A 66 14.89 14.39 15.06
C LEU A 66 13.80 13.35 14.79
N PRO A 67 13.34 13.17 13.55
CA PRO A 67 12.40 12.12 13.23
C PRO A 67 13.01 10.75 13.50
N TRP A 68 12.17 9.77 13.84
CA TRP A 68 12.60 8.41 14.18
C TRP A 68 13.51 7.77 13.13
N TRP A 69 13.30 8.04 11.83
CA TRP A 69 14.13 7.51 10.75
C TRP A 69 15.57 8.07 10.72
N SER A 70 15.90 9.03 11.57
CA SER A 70 17.27 9.48 11.78
C SER A 70 18.10 8.45 12.55
N ASN A 71 17.45 7.52 13.25
CA ASN A 71 18.08 6.35 13.83
C ASN A 71 18.19 5.24 12.77
N PRO A 72 19.41 4.81 12.40
CA PRO A 72 19.60 3.72 11.45
C PRO A 72 18.92 2.42 11.87
N ASP A 73 18.84 2.12 13.16
CA ASP A 73 18.25 0.87 13.66
C ASP A 73 16.73 0.82 13.42
N ASP A 74 16.07 1.98 13.32
CA ASP A 74 14.64 2.06 13.02
C ASP A 74 14.37 2.07 11.49
N LEU A 75 15.26 2.68 10.70
CA LEU A 75 15.07 2.81 9.25
C LEU A 75 15.58 1.60 8.45
N GLU A 76 16.65 0.94 8.90
CA GLU A 76 17.26 -0.19 8.18
C GLU A 76 16.30 -1.36 7.97
N PRO A 77 15.44 -1.76 8.92
CA PRO A 77 14.43 -2.78 8.70
C PRO A 77 13.49 -2.48 7.51
N HIS A 78 13.12 -1.20 7.31
CA HIS A 78 12.31 -0.79 6.16
C HIS A 78 13.08 -0.93 4.84
N ARG A 79 14.36 -0.53 4.81
CA ARG A 79 15.23 -0.68 3.63
C ARG A 79 15.44 -2.15 3.28
N ALA A 80 15.76 -2.98 4.27
CA ALA A 80 15.96 -4.42 4.11
C ALA A 80 14.69 -5.11 3.59
N ALA A 81 13.52 -4.78 4.13
CA ALA A 81 12.24 -5.31 3.68
C ALA A 81 11.95 -4.95 2.22
N MET A 82 12.22 -3.70 1.80
CA MET A 82 12.06 -3.28 0.40
C MET A 82 13.04 -3.97 -0.53
N ALA A 83 14.31 -4.11 -0.13
CA ALA A 83 15.29 -4.83 -0.94
C ALA A 83 14.93 -6.31 -1.13
N ALA A 84 14.34 -6.95 -0.11
CA ALA A 84 13.94 -8.35 -0.15
C ALA A 84 12.66 -8.58 -0.99
N HIS A 85 11.66 -7.70 -0.84
CA HIS A 85 10.33 -7.95 -1.38
C HIS A 85 9.97 -7.11 -2.61
N PHE A 86 10.60 -5.95 -2.80
CA PHE A 86 10.32 -5.05 -3.92
C PHE A 86 11.61 -4.39 -4.44
N PRO A 87 12.62 -5.18 -4.86
CA PRO A 87 13.95 -4.68 -5.25
C PRO A 87 13.93 -3.70 -6.44
N GLY A 88 12.83 -3.64 -7.20
CA GLY A 88 12.65 -2.67 -8.29
C GLY A 88 12.31 -1.24 -7.84
N PHE A 89 12.06 -1.01 -6.55
CA PHE A 89 11.78 0.32 -6.03
C PHE A 89 13.07 1.09 -5.75
N THR A 90 13.11 2.36 -6.15
CA THR A 90 14.21 3.27 -5.86
C THR A 90 13.94 3.99 -4.54
N TYR A 91 14.93 3.96 -3.63
CA TYR A 91 14.90 4.68 -2.36
C TYR A 91 15.29 6.16 -2.55
N PHE A 92 14.63 7.03 -1.80
CA PHE A 92 14.90 8.46 -1.71
C PHE A 92 15.05 8.84 -0.24
N GLU A 93 16.17 9.52 0.06
CA GLU A 93 16.45 10.07 1.38
C GLU A 93 15.38 11.10 1.78
N PRO A 94 15.10 11.27 3.10
CA PRO A 94 14.23 12.33 3.58
C PRO A 94 14.79 13.72 3.27
N ASP A 95 13.90 14.70 3.16
CA ASP A 95 14.22 16.13 3.07
C ASP A 95 13.47 16.93 4.15
N GLU A 96 13.54 18.27 4.10
CA GLU A 96 12.89 19.13 5.11
C GLU A 96 11.36 18.91 5.17
N ASP A 97 10.75 18.59 4.03
CA ASP A 97 9.30 18.49 3.90
C ASP A 97 8.80 17.05 3.97
N ARG A 98 9.60 16.07 3.56
CA ARG A 98 9.18 14.68 3.34
C ARG A 98 10.06 13.67 4.06
N GLY A 99 9.41 12.65 4.63
CA GLY A 99 10.09 11.47 5.16
C GLY A 99 10.73 10.62 4.07
N PRO A 100 11.47 9.56 4.47
CA PRO A 100 12.08 8.64 3.53
C PRO A 100 11.02 8.01 2.62
N ALA A 101 11.37 7.83 1.35
CA ALA A 101 10.41 7.43 0.34
C ALA A 101 10.94 6.36 -0.60
N TRP A 102 10.02 5.62 -1.20
CA TRP A 102 10.29 4.69 -2.27
C TRP A 102 9.40 4.97 -3.47
N ILE A 103 9.98 4.95 -4.67
CA ILE A 103 9.24 5.07 -5.93
C ILE A 103 9.52 3.86 -6.78
N GLY A 104 8.46 3.21 -7.24
CA GLY A 104 8.56 2.01 -8.05
C GLY A 104 7.36 1.81 -8.95
N VAL A 105 7.33 0.69 -9.65
CA VAL A 105 6.21 0.28 -10.49
C VAL A 105 5.64 -1.02 -9.94
N LEU A 106 4.33 -1.05 -9.72
CA LEU A 106 3.60 -2.28 -9.46
C LEU A 106 2.84 -2.69 -10.72
N ASP A 107 2.95 -3.96 -11.08
CA ASP A 107 2.18 -4.61 -12.13
C ASP A 107 1.11 -5.49 -11.49
N SER A 108 -0.17 -5.11 -11.63
CA SER A 108 -1.29 -5.92 -11.15
C SER A 108 -1.58 -7.14 -12.05
N GLY A 109 -0.80 -7.34 -13.11
CA GLY A 109 -1.05 -8.29 -14.21
C GLY A 109 -2.07 -7.78 -15.23
N ARG A 110 -2.83 -6.73 -14.90
CA ARG A 110 -3.82 -6.08 -15.77
C ARG A 110 -3.64 -4.57 -15.89
N GLY A 111 -2.58 -4.04 -15.26
CA GLY A 111 -2.23 -2.63 -15.29
C GLY A 111 -0.90 -2.40 -14.58
N ARG A 112 -0.13 -1.43 -15.07
CA ARG A 112 1.12 -1.00 -14.45
C ARG A 112 0.96 0.38 -13.87
N PHE A 113 1.36 0.55 -12.63
CA PHE A 113 1.16 1.77 -11.86
C PHE A 113 2.49 2.19 -11.25
N ARG A 114 2.94 3.39 -11.58
CA ARG A 114 4.06 4.00 -10.86
C ARG A 114 3.51 4.55 -9.56
N ILE A 115 4.09 4.16 -8.42
CA ILE A 115 3.64 4.62 -7.10
C ILE A 115 4.78 5.28 -6.33
N GLY A 116 4.43 6.20 -5.44
CA GLY A 116 5.31 6.70 -4.40
C GLY A 116 4.77 6.30 -3.04
N VAL A 117 5.65 5.84 -2.15
CA VAL A 117 5.34 5.52 -0.76
C VAL A 117 6.25 6.34 0.15
N VAL A 118 5.68 7.07 1.09
CA VAL A 118 6.41 8.01 1.97
C VAL A 118 6.12 7.67 3.43
N LEU A 119 7.17 7.46 4.22
CA LEU A 119 7.06 7.23 5.66
C LEU A 119 6.63 8.50 6.40
N ARG A 120 5.91 8.30 7.51
CA ARG A 120 5.32 9.38 8.31
C ARG A 120 6.06 9.67 9.59
N ARG A 121 6.01 10.93 10.03
CA ARG A 121 6.71 11.40 11.23
C ARG A 121 6.18 10.72 12.49
N ASP A 122 4.88 10.41 12.53
CA ASP A 122 4.20 9.70 13.62
C ASP A 122 4.32 8.17 13.58
N ARG A 123 5.17 7.62 12.70
CA ARG A 123 5.28 6.16 12.43
C ARG A 123 4.00 5.51 11.92
N GLY A 124 2.95 6.28 11.59
CA GLY A 124 1.68 5.77 11.10
C GLY A 124 1.76 5.18 9.68
N LEU A 125 0.64 4.68 9.19
CA LEU A 125 0.52 4.06 7.87
C LEU A 125 1.12 4.97 6.78
N PRO A 126 2.12 4.51 6.00
CA PRO A 126 2.79 5.35 5.00
C PRO A 126 1.83 5.93 3.98
N PHE A 127 2.09 7.17 3.56
CA PHE A 127 1.33 7.77 2.46
C PHE A 127 1.65 7.07 1.16
N VAL A 128 0.61 6.77 0.39
CA VAL A 128 0.74 6.18 -0.94
C VAL A 128 0.08 7.09 -1.96
N THR A 129 0.78 7.31 -3.07
CA THR A 129 0.21 8.01 -4.22
C THR A 129 0.46 7.23 -5.50
N VAL A 130 -0.51 7.24 -6.42
CA VAL A 130 -0.31 6.75 -7.78
C VAL A 130 0.18 7.92 -8.63
N LEU A 131 1.40 7.80 -9.13
CA LEU A 131 2.07 8.85 -9.89
C LEU A 131 1.59 8.87 -11.34
N ASN A 132 1.57 10.07 -11.93
CA ASN A 132 1.32 10.32 -13.35
C ASN A 132 -0.09 9.95 -13.86
N THR A 133 -1.02 9.58 -13.00
CA THR A 133 -2.42 9.37 -13.39
C THR A 133 -3.37 9.71 -12.25
N LYS A 134 -4.50 10.33 -12.59
CA LYS A 134 -5.61 10.48 -11.64
C LYS A 134 -6.32 9.14 -11.46
N ILE A 135 -6.58 8.76 -10.21
CA ILE A 135 -7.36 7.58 -9.88
C ILE A 135 -8.85 7.84 -10.14
N GLY A 136 -9.46 6.95 -10.91
CA GLY A 136 -10.87 7.01 -11.28
C GLY A 136 -11.08 6.58 -12.73
N LYS A 137 -12.25 6.91 -13.28
CA LYS A 137 -12.57 6.74 -14.70
C LYS A 137 -13.68 7.67 -15.16
N ASN A 138 -13.71 7.92 -16.46
CA ASN A 138 -14.84 8.60 -17.09
C ASN A 138 -16.03 7.64 -17.21
N THR A 139 -17.20 8.11 -16.79
CA THR A 139 -18.50 7.46 -17.00
C THR A 139 -19.41 8.38 -17.82
N ARG A 140 -20.60 7.89 -18.22
CA ARG A 140 -21.60 8.74 -18.88
C ARG A 140 -22.06 9.95 -18.06
N TYR A 141 -21.81 9.94 -16.75
CA TYR A 141 -22.17 11.00 -15.80
C TYR A 141 -20.96 11.85 -15.38
N GLY A 142 -19.81 11.69 -16.04
CA GLY A 142 -18.57 12.39 -15.72
C GLY A 142 -17.55 11.51 -15.00
N TRP A 143 -16.56 12.16 -14.38
CA TRP A 143 -15.49 11.46 -13.66
C TRP A 143 -16.03 10.80 -12.40
N THR A 144 -15.71 9.53 -12.19
CA THR A 144 -16.08 8.77 -10.99
C THR A 144 -14.82 8.26 -10.32
N SER A 145 -14.72 8.51 -9.01
CA SER A 145 -13.68 7.96 -8.14
C SER A 145 -14.08 6.57 -7.62
N PRO A 146 -13.13 5.68 -7.32
CA PRO A 146 -13.43 4.40 -6.67
C PRO A 146 -13.87 4.62 -5.21
N SER A 147 -14.56 3.64 -4.63
CA SER A 147 -15.07 3.67 -3.26
C SER A 147 -14.00 3.60 -2.17
N HIS A 148 -12.75 3.30 -2.53
CA HIS A 148 -11.62 3.17 -1.59
C HIS A 148 -10.48 4.13 -1.91
N ALA A 149 -10.81 5.35 -2.31
CA ALA A 149 -9.86 6.44 -2.40
C ALA A 149 -10.14 7.48 -1.32
N TYR A 150 -9.09 8.13 -0.85
CA TYR A 150 -9.22 9.34 -0.05
C TYR A 150 -9.80 10.49 -0.88
N ILE A 151 -10.28 11.54 -0.20
CA ILE A 151 -10.80 12.74 -0.84
C ILE A 151 -9.75 13.41 -1.75
N SER A 152 -8.46 13.34 -1.42
CA SER A 152 -7.37 13.79 -2.31
C SER A 152 -7.31 13.05 -3.65
N GLY A 153 -7.88 11.84 -3.72
CA GLY A 153 -7.75 10.92 -4.83
C GLY A 153 -6.60 9.91 -4.69
N ASN A 154 -5.90 9.89 -3.55
CA ASN A 154 -4.92 8.85 -3.23
C ASN A 154 -5.59 7.52 -2.85
N PRO A 155 -4.92 6.37 -3.06
CA PRO A 155 -5.42 5.08 -2.59
C PRO A 155 -5.53 5.04 -1.06
N CYS A 156 -6.66 4.55 -0.57
CA CYS A 156 -6.77 4.10 0.81
C CYS A 156 -6.43 2.61 0.86
N ILE A 157 -5.19 2.30 1.23
CA ILE A 157 -4.64 0.93 1.15
C ILE A 157 -4.95 0.06 2.37
N ALA A 158 -5.27 0.67 3.51
CA ALA A 158 -5.61 0.02 4.78
C ALA A 158 -6.25 1.04 5.73
N ASP A 159 -6.94 0.57 6.77
CA ASP A 159 -7.30 1.40 7.92
C ASP A 159 -6.03 1.81 8.66
N GLN A 160 -6.05 2.97 9.31
CA GLN A 160 -4.93 3.40 10.15
C GLN A 160 -4.74 2.42 11.31
N ASP A 161 -5.82 1.84 11.84
CA ASP A 161 -5.78 0.89 12.96
C ASP A 161 -5.26 -0.51 12.55
N ASP A 162 -5.21 -0.82 11.25
CA ASP A 162 -4.62 -2.06 10.75
C ASP A 162 -3.07 -2.02 10.78
N TRP A 163 -2.47 -0.82 10.85
CA TRP A 163 -1.03 -0.62 10.81
C TRP A 163 -0.41 -0.70 12.20
N ASN A 164 0.56 -1.60 12.37
CA ASN A 164 1.36 -1.70 13.58
C ASN A 164 2.80 -1.23 13.32
N PRO A 165 3.23 -0.06 13.84
CA PRO A 165 4.55 0.51 13.56
C PRO A 165 5.73 -0.31 14.12
N ASP A 166 5.47 -1.29 14.99
CA ASP A 166 6.51 -2.16 15.57
C ASP A 166 6.62 -3.52 14.81
N GLU A 167 5.64 -3.86 13.97
CA GLU A 167 5.60 -5.11 13.22
C GLU A 167 5.57 -4.93 11.69
N ASP A 168 5.06 -3.79 11.23
CA ASP A 168 4.86 -3.50 9.83
C ASP A 168 5.99 -2.66 9.26
N MET A 169 6.36 -3.03 8.04
CA MET A 169 7.41 -2.37 7.28
C MET A 169 6.78 -1.68 6.07
N VAL A 170 7.51 -0.78 5.44
CA VAL A 170 7.05 -0.10 4.21
C VAL A 170 6.67 -1.12 3.10
N ALA A 171 7.32 -2.29 3.09
CA ALA A 171 6.96 -3.40 2.20
C ALA A 171 5.53 -3.92 2.45
N THR A 172 5.04 -3.90 3.71
CA THR A 172 3.63 -4.21 4.02
C THR A 172 2.70 -3.23 3.31
N ALA A 173 2.98 -1.92 3.40
CA ALA A 173 2.17 -0.89 2.73
C ALA A 173 2.21 -1.04 1.20
N VAL A 174 3.37 -1.39 0.62
CA VAL A 174 3.49 -1.68 -0.82
C VAL A 174 2.66 -2.91 -1.22
N ALA A 175 2.65 -3.98 -0.42
CA ALA A 175 1.83 -5.16 -0.67
C ALA A 175 0.32 -4.85 -0.56
N TRP A 176 -0.11 -4.05 0.42
CA TRP A 176 -1.48 -3.56 0.51
C TRP A 176 -1.85 -2.68 -0.69
N THR A 177 -0.91 -1.85 -1.17
CA THR A 177 -1.09 -1.05 -2.39
C THR A 177 -1.28 -1.94 -3.62
N ALA A 178 -0.48 -3.01 -3.77
CA ALA A 178 -0.62 -3.96 -4.87
C ALA A 178 -2.01 -4.62 -4.86
N HIS A 179 -2.49 -5.01 -3.68
CA HIS A 179 -3.83 -5.58 -3.50
C HIS A 179 -4.92 -4.58 -3.88
N TRP A 180 -4.80 -3.33 -3.44
CA TRP A 180 -5.71 -2.24 -3.79
C TRP A 180 -5.73 -2.00 -5.30
N LEU A 181 -4.57 -1.96 -5.96
CA LEU A 181 -4.45 -1.74 -7.41
C LEU A 181 -5.04 -2.89 -8.24
N ALA A 182 -4.95 -4.12 -7.75
CA ALA A 182 -5.63 -5.27 -8.36
C ALA A 182 -7.16 -5.08 -8.29
N ALA A 183 -7.69 -4.71 -7.13
CA ALA A 183 -9.12 -4.41 -6.94
C ALA A 183 -9.58 -3.21 -7.79
N TYR A 184 -8.78 -2.14 -7.84
CA TYR A 184 -9.03 -0.96 -8.67
C TYR A 184 -9.06 -1.31 -10.17
N THR A 185 -8.17 -2.19 -10.63
CA THR A 185 -8.14 -2.60 -12.03
C THR A 185 -9.42 -3.36 -12.41
N GLU A 186 -9.89 -4.25 -11.53
CA GLU A 186 -11.17 -4.94 -11.70
C GLU A 186 -12.36 -3.96 -11.69
N TRP A 187 -12.37 -3.00 -10.75
CA TRP A 187 -13.40 -1.97 -10.68
C TRP A 187 -13.44 -1.11 -11.94
N ARG A 188 -12.28 -0.77 -12.53
CA ARG A 188 -12.23 -0.04 -13.80
C ARG A 188 -12.96 -0.79 -14.92
N ILE A 189 -12.81 -2.10 -14.97
CA ILE A 189 -13.42 -2.97 -15.99
C ILE A 189 -14.92 -3.19 -15.71
N THR A 190 -15.29 -3.50 -14.46
CA THR A 190 -16.63 -4.02 -14.12
C THR A 190 -17.59 -2.98 -13.56
N ASN A 191 -17.10 -1.80 -13.17
CA ASN A 191 -17.83 -0.81 -12.34
C ASN A 191 -18.22 -1.33 -10.94
N ARG A 192 -17.66 -2.46 -10.49
CA ARG A 192 -17.96 -3.02 -9.16
C ARG A 192 -16.65 -3.26 -8.42
N TRP A 193 -16.56 -2.75 -7.20
CA TRP A 193 -15.41 -2.99 -6.35
C TRP A 193 -15.47 -4.44 -5.85
N PRO A 194 -14.39 -5.25 -5.98
CA PRO A 194 -14.50 -6.69 -5.76
C PRO A 194 -14.25 -7.15 -4.33
N ILE A 195 -13.56 -6.35 -3.48
CA ILE A 195 -13.12 -6.79 -2.16
C ILE A 195 -12.86 -5.62 -1.20
N GLU A 196 -13.22 -5.76 0.08
CA GLU A 196 -13.05 -4.70 1.09
C GLU A 196 -11.67 -4.71 1.80
N GLY A 197 -10.73 -5.55 1.34
CA GLY A 197 -9.44 -5.78 1.99
C GLY A 197 -9.14 -7.27 2.16
N PHE A 198 -8.19 -7.62 3.01
CA PHE A 198 -7.82 -9.00 3.28
C PHE A 198 -7.96 -9.32 4.76
N HIS A 199 -8.72 -10.37 5.06
CA HIS A 199 -8.79 -10.99 6.38
C HIS A 199 -8.65 -12.49 6.19
N PRO A 200 -7.60 -13.13 6.75
CA PRO A 200 -7.54 -14.59 6.77
C PRO A 200 -8.77 -15.06 7.53
N ASN A 201 -9.48 -16.05 7.00
CA ASN A 201 -10.68 -16.56 7.66
C ASN A 201 -10.28 -16.96 9.09
N VAL A 202 -10.77 -16.23 10.09
CA VAL A 202 -10.90 -16.79 11.44
C VAL A 202 -11.76 -18.03 11.24
N ALA A 203 -11.25 -19.19 11.60
CA ALA A 203 -12.07 -20.39 11.59
C ALA A 203 -13.30 -20.09 12.44
N ALA A 204 -14.48 -20.09 11.80
CA ALA A 204 -15.75 -20.12 12.51
C ALA A 204 -15.95 -21.51 13.12
#